data_AF-A0A6I2WXT0-F1
#
_entry.id   AF-A0A6I2WXT0-F1
#
_cell.length_a   1.000
_cell.length_b   1.000
_cell.length_c   1.000
_cell.angle_alpha   90.00
_cell.angle_beta   90.00
_cell.angle_gamma   90.00
#
_symmetry.space_group_name_H-M   'P 1'
#
loop_
_entity.id
_entity.type
_entity.pdbx_description
1 polymer ?
#
loop_
_entity_poly.entity_id
_entity_poly.type
_entity_poly.pdbx_seq_one_letter_code
_entity_poly.pdbx_strand_id
1 'polypeptide(L)'
;MNTQRRWVSRLLDGYAALVLVFLFIPIGLMVVFSFNQPRGQRNYEWNHFSLNAWKDPFKYPELKRALLKSLEVGAIVTVLAGCLGTLMALALVKYRFRGKGFINTIIVLPLTMPEVVMGFSLLTLFVNLRWET
;
A
#
# COMPACT_ATOMS: atom_id res chain seq x y z
N MET A 1 34.57 -28.54 6.70
CA MET A 1 33.19 -28.43 6.17
C MET A 1 32.51 -27.06 6.36
N ASN A 2 33.12 -26.06 7.03
CA ASN A 2 32.48 -24.77 7.34
C ASN A 2 32.79 -23.60 6.38
N THR A 3 33.87 -23.70 5.60
CA THR A 3 34.33 -22.56 4.78
C THR A 3 33.49 -22.37 3.52
N GLN A 4 33.18 -23.44 2.79
CA GLN A 4 32.34 -23.41 1.58
C GLN A 4 30.93 -22.85 1.85
N ARG A 5 30.32 -23.22 2.98
CA ARG A 5 28.98 -22.76 3.38
C ARG A 5 28.93 -21.25 3.68
N ARG A 6 30.03 -20.66 4.21
CA ARG A 6 30.15 -19.21 4.48
C ARG A 6 30.34 -18.36 3.22
N TRP A 7 30.94 -18.91 2.17
CA TRP A 7 31.08 -18.21 0.89
C TRP A 7 29.75 -18.17 0.15
N VAL A 8 29.04 -19.30 0.10
CA VAL A 8 27.70 -19.38 -0.49
C VAL A 8 26.71 -18.46 0.24
N SER A 9 26.74 -18.41 1.58
CA SER A 9 25.87 -17.49 2.33
C SER A 9 26.17 -16.02 2.02
N ARG A 10 27.44 -15.61 1.93
CA ARG A 10 27.79 -14.23 1.57
C ARG A 10 27.40 -13.85 0.15
N LEU A 11 27.47 -14.79 -0.79
CA LEU A 11 26.98 -14.57 -2.15
C LEU A 11 25.46 -14.43 -2.18
N LEU A 12 24.73 -15.24 -1.41
CA LEU A 12 23.29 -15.12 -1.24
C LEU A 12 22.90 -13.79 -0.59
N ASP A 13 23.61 -13.37 0.47
CA ASP A 13 23.40 -12.09 1.15
C ASP A 13 23.66 -10.92 0.19
N GLY A 14 24.75 -10.98 -0.60
CA GLY A 14 25.07 -9.97 -1.61
C GLY A 14 24.03 -9.91 -2.73
N TYR A 15 23.54 -11.06 -3.20
CA TYR A 15 22.47 -11.13 -4.18
C TYR A 15 21.14 -10.57 -3.63
N ALA A 16 20.76 -10.95 -2.40
CA ALA A 16 19.58 -10.42 -1.74
C ALA A 16 19.68 -8.90 -1.56
N ALA A 17 20.85 -8.39 -1.17
CA ALA A 17 21.10 -6.95 -1.07
C ALA A 17 20.96 -6.26 -2.44
N LEU A 18 21.46 -6.85 -3.52
CA LEU A 18 21.34 -6.30 -4.87
C LEU A 18 19.89 -6.26 -5.35
N VAL A 19 19.13 -7.32 -5.10
CA VAL A 19 17.68 -7.38 -5.39
C VAL A 19 16.94 -6.31 -4.58
N LEU A 20 17.28 -6.16 -3.31
CA LEU A 20 16.67 -5.15 -2.46
C LEU A 20 16.99 -3.75 -2.97
N VAL A 21 18.26 -3.43 -3.25
CA VAL A 21 18.65 -2.15 -3.85
C VAL A 21 17.87 -1.90 -5.14
N PHE A 22 17.79 -2.88 -6.04
CA PHE A 22 17.04 -2.77 -7.29
C PHE A 22 15.56 -2.42 -7.07
N LEU A 23 14.90 -3.07 -6.10
CA LEU A 23 13.52 -2.77 -5.74
C LEU A 23 13.34 -1.35 -5.18
N PHE A 24 14.36 -0.83 -4.49
CA PHE A 24 14.33 0.52 -3.91
C PHE A 24 14.76 1.62 -4.89
N ILE A 25 15.37 1.31 -6.03
CA ILE A 25 15.73 2.30 -7.08
C ILE A 25 14.55 3.22 -7.44
N PRO A 26 13.34 2.75 -7.80
CA PRO A 26 12.23 3.63 -8.17
C PRO A 26 11.78 4.54 -7.02
N ILE A 27 11.82 4.06 -5.78
CA ILE A 27 11.51 4.86 -4.58
C ILE A 27 12.60 5.93 -4.40
N GLY A 28 13.87 5.56 -4.56
CA GLY A 28 15.00 6.48 -4.51
C GLY A 28 14.88 7.56 -5.59
N LEU A 29 14.48 7.20 -6.81
CA LEU A 29 14.19 8.16 -7.88
C LEU A 29 13.08 9.13 -7.48
N MET A 30 11.97 8.66 -6.88
CA MET A 30 10.91 9.54 -6.38
C MET A 30 11.44 10.51 -5.31
N VAL A 31 12.32 10.06 -4.42
CA VAL A 31 12.96 10.91 -3.41
C VAL A 31 13.86 11.96 -4.07
N VAL A 32 14.70 11.57 -5.04
CA VAL A 32 15.56 12.50 -5.78
C VAL A 32 14.72 13.55 -6.51
N PHE A 33 13.68 13.11 -7.25
CA PHE A 33 12.79 14.01 -7.98
C PHE A 33 11.89 14.86 -7.07
N SER A 34 11.73 14.51 -5.79
CA SER A 34 11.07 15.36 -4.79
C SER A 34 11.85 16.66 -4.52
N PHE A 35 13.16 16.65 -4.77
CA PHE A 35 14.02 17.83 -4.69
C PHE A 35 14.16 18.58 -6.03
N ASN A 36 13.37 18.23 -7.05
CA ASN A 36 13.40 18.92 -8.33
C ASN A 36 12.41 20.11 -8.34
N GLN A 37 12.75 21.16 -9.08
CA GLN A 37 11.84 22.27 -9.39
C GLN A 37 11.32 22.13 -10.83
N PRO A 38 10.16 21.46 -11.05
CA PRO A 38 9.64 21.23 -12.39
C PRO A 38 9.19 22.54 -13.06
N ARG A 39 9.42 22.64 -14.37
CA ARG A 39 8.82 23.68 -15.21
C ARG A 39 7.38 23.25 -15.57
N GLY A 40 6.44 23.61 -14.70
CA GLY A 40 5.00 23.31 -14.87
C GLY A 40 4.52 22.13 -14.02
N GLN A 41 3.44 21.48 -14.45
CA GLN A 41 2.76 20.43 -13.66
C GLN A 41 3.38 19.03 -13.81
N ARG A 42 4.41 18.87 -14.65
CA ARG A 42 5.03 17.57 -14.97
C ARG A 42 6.46 17.51 -14.44
N ASN A 43 6.76 16.48 -13.65
CA ASN A 43 8.06 16.28 -13.01
C ASN A 43 8.83 15.09 -13.63
N TYR A 44 8.97 15.07 -14.96
CA TYR A 44 9.67 14.00 -15.69
C TYR A 44 11.11 14.38 -16.09
N GLU A 45 11.43 15.67 -16.09
CA GLU A 45 12.74 16.19 -16.47
C GLU A 45 13.40 16.87 -15.28
N TRP A 46 14.67 16.53 -15.03
CA TRP A 46 15.47 17.20 -14.02
C TRP A 46 15.76 18.64 -14.46
N ASN A 47 15.33 19.61 -13.65
CA ASN A 47 15.49 21.03 -13.93
C ASN A 47 16.53 21.64 -12.99
N HIS A 48 16.15 21.85 -11.72
CA HIS A 48 17.01 22.47 -10.71
C HIS A 48 16.75 21.84 -9.34
N PHE A 49 17.80 21.74 -8.51
CA PHE A 49 17.65 21.32 -7.11
C PHE A 49 16.94 22.42 -6.31
N SER A 50 15.87 22.06 -5.60
CA SER A 50 15.06 22.99 -4.83
C SER A 50 14.41 22.31 -3.62
N LEU A 51 14.48 22.99 -2.47
CA LEU A 51 13.79 22.59 -1.24
C LEU A 51 12.40 23.22 -1.11
N ASN A 52 11.93 23.93 -2.15
CA ASN A 52 10.67 24.68 -2.07
C ASN A 52 9.45 23.81 -1.81
N ALA A 53 9.43 22.57 -2.32
CA ALA A 53 8.36 21.61 -2.05
C ALA A 53 8.28 21.21 -0.56
N TRP A 54 9.40 21.23 0.15
CA TRP A 54 9.50 20.86 1.56
C TRP A 54 9.32 22.04 2.52
N LYS A 55 9.46 23.29 2.05
CA LYS A 55 9.27 24.48 2.88
C LYS A 55 7.82 24.73 3.26
N ASP A 56 6.90 24.50 2.32
CA ASP A 56 5.47 24.59 2.55
C ASP A 56 4.75 23.38 1.93
N PRO A 57 4.86 22.21 2.57
CA PRO A 57 4.28 20.97 2.05
C PRO A 57 2.75 21.01 2.06
N PHE A 58 2.14 21.94 2.81
CA PHE A 58 0.68 22.10 2.90
C PHE A 58 0.17 23.30 2.09
N LYS A 59 1.02 23.89 1.25
CA LYS A 59 0.66 24.98 0.32
C LYS A 59 -0.59 24.67 -0.50
N TYR A 60 -0.80 23.39 -0.83
CA TYR A 60 -1.94 22.92 -1.59
C TYR A 60 -3.02 22.37 -0.65
N PRO A 61 -4.18 23.05 -0.50
CA PRO A 61 -5.25 22.61 0.41
C PRO A 61 -5.76 21.21 0.10
N GLU A 62 -5.80 20.84 -1.18
CA GLU A 62 -6.19 19.50 -1.63
C GLU A 62 -5.24 18.42 -1.13
N LEU A 63 -3.92 18.69 -1.10
CA LEU A 63 -2.94 17.74 -0.58
C LEU A 63 -3.13 17.52 0.92
N LYS A 64 -3.35 18.60 1.67
CA LYS A 64 -3.66 18.53 3.11
C LYS A 64 -4.94 17.74 3.35
N ARG A 65 -6.01 18.05 2.61
CA ARG A 65 -7.32 17.39 2.75
C ARG A 65 -7.22 15.91 2.40
N ALA A 66 -6.55 15.57 1.31
CA ALA A 66 -6.34 14.18 0.90
C ALA A 66 -5.55 13.41 1.96
N LEU A 67 -4.44 13.96 2.46
CA LEU A 67 -3.62 13.32 3.49
C LEU A 67 -4.39 13.06 4.79
N LEU A 68 -5.13 14.06 5.27
CA LEU A 68 -5.95 13.91 6.47
C LEU A 68 -7.06 12.88 6.26
N LYS A 69 -7.71 12.87 5.10
CA LYS A 69 -8.76 11.90 4.79
C LYS A 69 -8.23 10.47 4.67
N SER A 70 -7.05 10.28 4.07
CA SER A 70 -6.39 8.97 4.04
C SER A 70 -6.03 8.46 5.43
N LEU A 71 -5.53 9.33 6.31
CA LEU A 71 -5.21 8.98 7.69
C LEU A 71 -6.46 8.63 8.50
N GLU A 72 -7.51 9.45 8.40
CA GLU A 72 -8.79 9.26 9.09
C GLU A 72 -9.42 7.92 8.69
N VAL A 73 -9.60 7.69 7.38
CA VAL A 73 -10.18 6.45 6.87
C VAL A 73 -9.30 5.25 7.17
N GLY A 74 -7.98 5.37 6.96
CA GLY A 74 -7.02 4.29 7.23
C GLY A 74 -7.00 3.85 8.70
N ALA A 75 -7.05 4.80 9.64
CA ALA A 75 -7.10 4.50 11.06
C ALA A 75 -8.38 3.75 11.44
N ILE A 76 -9.54 4.25 10.99
CA ILE A 76 -10.84 3.63 11.25
C ILE A 76 -10.89 2.21 10.69
N VAL A 77 -10.49 2.03 9.43
CA VAL A 77 -10.47 0.73 8.75
C VAL A 77 -9.52 -0.24 9.45
N THR A 78 -8.32 0.20 9.87
CA THR A 78 -7.35 -0.65 10.56
C THR A 78 -7.91 -1.19 11.88
N VAL A 79 -8.54 -0.34 12.69
CA VAL A 79 -9.14 -0.75 13.97
C VAL A 79 -10.29 -1.72 13.72
N LEU A 80 -11.22 -1.39 12.83
CA LEU A 80 -12.40 -2.22 12.56
C LEU A 80 -12.01 -3.57 11.94
N ALA A 81 -11.16 -3.57 10.91
CA ALA A 81 -10.71 -4.79 10.26
C ALA A 81 -9.85 -5.65 11.20
N GLY A 82 -8.99 -5.03 12.03
CA GLY A 82 -8.20 -5.72 13.04
C GLY A 82 -9.06 -6.41 14.09
N CYS A 83 -10.05 -5.71 14.65
CA CYS A 83 -10.99 -6.28 15.63
C CYS A 83 -11.82 -7.41 15.01
N LEU A 84 -12.49 -7.17 13.89
CA LEU A 84 -13.35 -8.15 13.22
C LEU A 84 -12.56 -9.37 12.73
N GLY A 85 -11.40 -9.12 12.11
CA GLY A 85 -10.50 -10.16 11.62
C GLY A 85 -9.97 -11.04 12.75
N THR A 86 -9.57 -10.44 13.88
CA THR A 86 -9.09 -11.19 15.06
C THR A 86 -10.21 -12.03 15.67
N LEU A 87 -11.41 -11.48 15.85
CA LEU A 87 -12.56 -12.22 16.36
C LEU A 87 -12.93 -13.40 15.46
N MET A 88 -12.93 -13.18 14.14
CA MET A 88 -13.22 -14.21 13.15
C MET A 88 -12.14 -15.30 13.12
N ALA A 89 -10.86 -14.93 13.20
CA ALA A 89 -9.77 -15.88 13.29
C ALA A 89 -9.88 -16.76 14.55
N LEU A 90 -10.18 -16.16 15.71
CA LEU A 90 -10.41 -16.89 16.96
C LEU A 90 -11.60 -17.85 16.84
N ALA A 91 -12.71 -17.41 16.25
CA ALA A 91 -13.90 -18.24 16.04
C ALA A 91 -13.59 -19.46 15.15
N LEU A 92 -12.90 -19.24 14.03
CA LEU A 92 -12.55 -20.29 13.08
C LEU A 92 -11.54 -21.30 13.65
N VAL A 93 -10.57 -20.85 14.45
CA VAL A 93 -9.55 -21.74 15.03
C VAL A 93 -10.10 -22.55 16.21
N LYS A 94 -10.83 -21.91 17.14
CA LYS A 94 -11.29 -22.58 18.36
C LYS A 94 -12.57 -23.38 18.21
N TYR A 95 -13.49 -22.99 17.33
CA TYR A 95 -14.81 -23.63 17.24
C TYR A 95 -14.98 -24.46 15.97
N ARG A 96 -15.67 -25.60 16.10
CA ARG A 96 -16.13 -26.42 14.97
C ARG A 96 -17.63 -26.24 14.79
N PHE A 97 -18.02 -25.50 13.76
CA PHE A 97 -19.42 -25.23 13.41
C PHE A 97 -19.69 -25.57 11.94
N ARG A 98 -20.95 -25.92 11.61
CA ARG A 98 -21.34 -26.42 10.28
C ARG A 98 -21.09 -25.42 9.13
N GLY A 99 -21.14 -24.12 9.40
CA GLY A 99 -20.91 -23.04 8.42
C GLY A 99 -19.43 -22.66 8.18
N LYS A 100 -18.47 -23.33 8.83
CA LYS A 100 -17.05 -22.93 8.82
C LYS A 100 -16.44 -22.90 7.41
N GLY A 101 -16.77 -23.88 6.56
CA GLY A 101 -16.27 -23.95 5.19
C GLY A 101 -16.73 -22.77 4.34
N PHE A 102 -18.02 -22.40 4.44
CA PHE A 102 -18.59 -21.28 3.70
C PHE A 102 -17.96 -19.94 4.09
N ILE A 103 -17.78 -19.70 5.40
CA ILE A 103 -17.10 -18.48 5.88
C ILE A 103 -15.66 -18.41 5.36
N ASN A 104 -14.93 -19.53 5.39
CA ASN A 104 -13.56 -19.58 4.87
C ASN A 104 -13.50 -19.24 3.37
N THR A 105 -14.46 -19.73 2.58
CA THR A 105 -14.54 -19.38 1.15
C THR A 105 -14.81 -17.90 0.93
N ILE A 106 -15.75 -17.29 1.68
CA ILE A 106 -16.04 -15.85 1.58
C ILE A 106 -14.81 -15.00 1.92
N ILE A 107 -14.00 -15.40 2.90
CA ILE A 107 -12.80 -14.66 3.29
C ILE A 107 -11.75 -14.69 2.18
N VAL A 108 -11.58 -15.84 1.52
CA VAL A 108 -10.57 -16.02 0.47
C VAL A 108 -11.01 -15.41 -0.86
N LEU A 109 -12.32 -15.34 -1.12
CA LEU A 109 -12.86 -14.78 -2.36
C LEU A 109 -12.29 -13.39 -2.71
N PRO A 110 -12.38 -12.35 -1.86
CA PRO A 110 -11.88 -11.01 -2.16
C PRO A 110 -10.34 -10.97 -2.28
N LEU A 111 -9.61 -11.89 -1.63
CA LEU A 111 -8.15 -11.98 -1.78
C LEU A 111 -7.73 -12.42 -3.17
N THR A 112 -8.59 -13.18 -3.85
CA THR A 112 -8.37 -13.63 -5.24
C THR A 112 -8.98 -12.72 -6.28
N MET A 113 -9.88 -11.81 -5.88
CA MET A 113 -10.52 -10.88 -6.80
C MET A 113 -9.54 -9.80 -7.26
N PRO A 114 -9.53 -9.45 -8.56
CA PRO A 114 -8.75 -8.32 -9.02
C PRO A 114 -9.23 -7.03 -8.36
N GLU A 115 -8.32 -6.26 -7.79
CA GLU A 115 -8.63 -5.00 -7.09
C GLU A 115 -9.39 -4.00 -7.98
N VAL A 116 -9.04 -3.97 -9.27
CA VAL A 116 -9.70 -3.14 -10.28
C VAL A 116 -11.21 -3.46 -10.37
N VAL A 117 -11.59 -4.74 -10.33
CA VAL A 117 -13.00 -5.16 -10.40
C VAL A 117 -13.76 -4.70 -9.16
N MET A 118 -13.15 -4.84 -7.98
CA MET A 118 -13.73 -4.32 -6.74
C MET A 118 -13.93 -2.79 -6.84
N GLY A 119 -12.92 -2.05 -7.30
CA GLY A 119 -13.01 -0.60 -7.50
C GLY A 119 -14.18 -0.19 -8.41
N PHE A 120 -14.33 -0.84 -9.57
CA PHE A 120 -15.46 -0.56 -10.46
C PHE A 120 -16.82 -0.93 -9.85
N SER A 121 -16.91 -2.06 -9.15
CA SER A 121 -18.17 -2.47 -8.50
C SER A 121 -18.63 -1.49 -7.43
N LEU A 122 -17.70 -0.96 -6.62
CA LEU A 122 -17.99 0.08 -5.63
C LEU A 122 -18.42 1.38 -6.30
N LEU A 123 -17.75 1.80 -7.37
CA LEU A 123 -18.14 2.97 -8.14
C LEU A 123 -19.57 2.82 -8.68
N THR A 124 -19.87 1.70 -9.33
CA THR A 124 -21.21 1.40 -9.84
C THR A 124 -22.25 1.36 -8.72
N LEU A 125 -21.92 0.81 -7.55
CA LEU A 125 -22.78 0.82 -6.37
C LEU A 125 -23.11 2.25 -5.94
N PHE A 126 -22.11 3.13 -5.80
CA PHE A 126 -22.32 4.52 -5.37
C PHE A 126 -23.13 5.33 -6.39
N VAL A 127 -22.87 5.15 -7.68
CA VAL A 127 -23.65 5.79 -8.76
C VAL A 127 -25.10 5.32 -8.73
N ASN A 128 -25.35 4.01 -8.58
CA ASN A 128 -26.71 3.47 -8.48
C ASN A 128 -27.44 3.94 -7.22
N LEU A 129 -26.71 4.13 -6.11
CA LEU A 129 -27.27 4.67 -4.88
C LEU A 129 -27.64 6.16 -4.98
N ARG A 130 -27.37 6.83 -6.11
CA ARG A 130 -27.40 8.30 -6.23
C ARG A 130 -26.66 8.94 -5.06
N TRP A 131 -25.51 8.36 -4.71
CA TRP A 131 -24.60 8.99 -3.80
C TRP A 131 -23.93 10.13 -4.58
N GLU A 132 -24.67 11.22 -4.73
CA GLU A 132 -24.26 12.43 -5.42
C GLU A 132 -23.03 12.98 -4.67
N THR A 133 -21.87 12.94 -5.32
CA THR A 133 -20.72 13.79 -4.99
C THR A 133 -20.62 14.91 -6.00
#